data_AF-A0A3T0E9G0-F1
#
_entry.id   AF-A0A3T0E9G0-F1
#
_cell.length_a   1.000
_cell.length_b   1.000
_cell.length_c   1.000
_cell.angle_alpha   90.00
_cell.angle_beta   90.00
_cell.angle_gamma   90.00
#
_symmetry.space_group_name_H-M   'P 1'
#
loop_
_entity.id
_entity.type
_entity.pdbx_description
1 polymer ?
#
loop_
_entity_poly.entity_id
_entity_poly.type
_entity_poly.pdbx_seq_one_letter_code
_entity_poly.pdbx_strand_id
1 'polypeptide(L)'
;MLSAAVLLTACVSQPVDIASRPQSEMPVSAQEDLRTAVAAFRMRQEEAGGWTLGADGSARGLLGRLVGGAPERGDAVGDYIRQAGDALPSYLAGDIVLASDLADDVSQAALVVASTSTPLPESLLVRDITSVETVLASARRARTFFQAVSVDERAGLTSNQRVTLSEALARLDDGIRGLVEAADALADRRWAASNALTG
;
A
#
# COMPACT_ATOMS: atom_id res chain seq x y z
N MET A 1 -71.44 45.60 10.44
CA MET A 1 -70.76 45.80 11.73
C MET A 1 -69.54 44.89 11.76
N LEU A 2 -68.37 45.47 12.09
CA LEU A 2 -67.14 44.97 12.72
C LEU A 2 -67.00 43.43 12.89
N SER A 3 -65.85 42.76 12.74
CA SER A 3 -64.44 43.16 12.88
C SER A 3 -63.52 42.08 12.29
N ALA A 4 -62.32 42.49 11.90
CA ALA A 4 -61.16 41.61 11.77
C ALA A 4 -60.59 41.26 13.16
N ALA A 5 -60.06 40.04 13.32
CA ALA A 5 -59.03 39.75 14.32
C ALA A 5 -58.27 38.47 13.92
N VAL A 6 -56.99 38.66 13.61
CA VAL A 6 -55.94 37.64 13.60
C VAL A 6 -55.63 37.26 15.04
N LEU A 7 -55.54 35.97 15.35
CA LEU A 7 -54.79 35.49 16.52
C LEU A 7 -53.93 34.28 16.13
N LEU A 8 -52.64 34.53 16.16
CA LEU A 8 -51.54 33.59 16.16
C LEU A 8 -51.66 32.63 17.36
N THR A 9 -51.59 31.33 17.10
CA THR A 9 -51.13 30.36 18.11
C THR A 9 -49.70 29.96 17.78
N ALA A 10 -48.81 30.42 18.65
CA ALA A 10 -47.39 30.13 18.68
C ALA A 10 -47.11 28.77 19.37
N CYS A 11 -45.99 28.17 18.98
CA CYS A 11 -45.11 27.30 19.78
C CYS A 11 -45.68 26.02 20.40
N VAL A 12 -45.49 24.89 19.71
CA VAL A 12 -44.91 23.72 20.37
C VAL A 12 -43.56 23.47 19.70
N SER A 13 -42.51 23.95 20.38
CA SER A 13 -41.15 23.48 20.21
C SER A 13 -41.15 21.97 20.46
N GLN A 14 -40.97 21.17 19.42
CA GLN A 14 -40.44 19.83 19.66
C GLN A 14 -39.06 19.99 20.32
N PRO A 15 -38.75 19.23 21.37
CA PRO A 15 -37.40 19.22 21.91
C PRO A 15 -36.47 18.82 20.78
N VAL A 16 -35.53 19.70 20.44
CA VAL A 16 -34.38 19.31 19.63
C VAL A 16 -33.67 18.25 20.45
N ASP A 17 -33.78 17.00 20.00
CA ASP A 17 -33.02 15.90 20.56
C ASP A 17 -31.54 16.11 20.19
N ILE A 18 -30.83 16.82 21.06
CA ILE A 18 -29.37 17.01 20.99
C ILE A 18 -28.64 15.69 21.35
N ALA A 19 -29.34 14.57 21.56
CA ALA A 19 -28.73 13.27 21.83
C ALA A 19 -28.52 12.38 20.60
N SER A 20 -28.85 12.84 19.39
CA SER A 20 -28.38 12.22 18.15
C SER A 20 -27.48 13.17 17.39
N ARG A 21 -26.28 13.43 17.94
CA ARG A 21 -25.15 13.74 17.06
C ARG A 21 -25.14 12.62 16.01
N PRO A 22 -25.28 12.91 14.69
CA PRO A 22 -24.80 11.93 13.73
C PRO A 22 -23.35 11.67 14.15
N GLN A 23 -23.06 10.42 14.54
CA GLN A 23 -21.68 9.97 14.58
C GLN A 23 -21.13 10.44 13.24
N SER A 24 -20.14 11.32 13.28
CA SER A 24 -19.46 11.75 12.08
C SER A 24 -18.96 10.45 11.46
N GLU A 25 -19.69 9.96 10.45
CA GLU A 25 -19.30 8.83 9.64
C GLU A 25 -18.01 9.29 8.96
N MET A 26 -16.89 9.03 9.62
CA MET A 26 -15.69 8.73 8.90
C MET A 26 -16.11 7.70 7.87
N PRO A 27 -15.89 7.93 6.57
CA PRO A 27 -16.24 6.90 5.63
C PRO A 27 -15.28 5.75 5.95
N VAL A 28 -15.86 4.66 6.46
CA VAL A 28 -15.24 3.35 6.61
C VAL A 28 -14.49 2.96 5.31
N SER A 29 -14.87 3.58 4.18
CA SER A 29 -14.21 3.50 2.88
C SER A 29 -12.70 3.74 2.92
N ALA A 30 -12.13 4.78 3.54
CA ALA A 30 -10.71 5.09 3.34
C ALA A 30 -9.76 4.00 3.90
N GLN A 31 -10.10 3.42 5.05
CA GLN A 31 -9.34 2.30 5.61
C GLN A 31 -9.62 0.98 4.86
N GLU A 32 -10.83 0.81 4.35
CA GLU A 32 -11.17 -0.33 3.50
C GLU A 32 -10.45 -0.26 2.14
N ASP A 33 -10.32 0.92 1.57
CA ASP A 33 -9.59 1.21 0.33
C ASP A 33 -8.11 0.88 0.52
N LEU A 34 -7.49 1.34 1.61
CA LEU A 34 -6.11 0.96 1.95
C LEU A 34 -5.95 -0.56 2.10
N ARG A 35 -6.86 -1.21 2.81
CA ARG A 35 -6.80 -2.68 2.99
C ARG A 35 -6.99 -3.42 1.68
N THR A 36 -7.85 -2.92 0.80
CA THR A 36 -8.09 -3.47 -0.54
C THR A 36 -6.85 -3.30 -1.40
N ALA A 37 -6.21 -2.13 -1.41
CA ALA A 37 -4.97 -1.88 -2.12
C ALA A 37 -3.84 -2.79 -1.62
N VAL A 38 -3.68 -2.93 -0.29
CA VAL A 38 -2.68 -3.83 0.31
C VAL A 38 -2.94 -5.30 -0.07
N ALA A 39 -4.21 -5.72 -0.04
CA ALA A 39 -4.59 -7.08 -0.44
C ALA A 39 -4.32 -7.32 -1.93
N ALA A 40 -4.65 -6.37 -2.79
CA ALA A 40 -4.36 -6.42 -4.22
C ALA A 40 -2.85 -6.53 -4.48
N PHE A 41 -2.03 -5.71 -3.80
CA PHE A 41 -0.57 -5.80 -3.90
C PHE A 41 -0.07 -7.20 -3.57
N ARG A 42 -0.48 -7.76 -2.42
CA ARG A 42 -0.04 -9.08 -1.95
C ARG A 42 -0.48 -10.19 -2.89
N MET A 43 -1.74 -10.19 -3.31
CA MET A 43 -2.28 -11.18 -4.24
C MET A 43 -1.51 -11.18 -5.55
N ARG A 44 -1.24 -10.00 -6.13
CA ARG A 44 -0.48 -9.89 -7.38
C ARG A 44 0.97 -10.32 -7.23
N GLN A 45 1.60 -9.97 -6.11
CA GLN A 45 2.94 -10.43 -5.80
C GLN A 45 3.00 -11.97 -5.70
N GLU A 46 2.02 -12.60 -5.06
CA GLU A 46 1.92 -14.07 -4.94
C GLU A 46 1.68 -14.73 -6.31
N GLU A 47 0.75 -14.20 -7.12
CA GLU A 47 0.47 -14.67 -8.49
C GLU A 47 1.71 -14.61 -9.39
N ALA A 48 2.54 -13.58 -9.23
CA ALA A 48 3.76 -13.39 -10.00
C ALA A 48 4.95 -14.23 -9.50
N GLY A 49 4.73 -15.19 -8.60
CA GLY A 49 5.80 -16.03 -8.05
C GLY A 49 6.72 -15.29 -7.07
N GLY A 50 6.30 -14.12 -6.58
CA GLY A 50 6.90 -13.46 -5.45
C GLY A 50 8.12 -12.61 -5.71
N TRP A 51 8.34 -12.05 -6.91
CA TRP A 51 9.41 -11.09 -7.30
C TRP A 51 10.56 -10.91 -6.29
N THR A 52 11.30 -11.97 -6.00
CA THR A 52 12.33 -11.99 -4.94
C THR A 52 13.51 -12.84 -5.35
N LEU A 53 14.71 -12.46 -4.88
CA LEU A 53 15.98 -13.15 -5.17
C LEU A 53 16.21 -14.44 -4.35
N GLY A 54 15.13 -15.07 -3.85
CA GLY A 54 15.18 -16.28 -3.03
C GLY A 54 14.64 -16.07 -1.62
N ALA A 55 14.02 -17.14 -1.09
CA ALA A 55 13.31 -17.28 0.20
C ALA A 55 13.24 -15.97 0.99
N ASP A 56 12.11 -15.28 0.79
CA ASP A 56 11.47 -14.42 1.77
C ASP A 56 12.34 -14.16 3.00
N GLY A 57 12.82 -12.93 3.17
CA GLY A 57 13.53 -12.50 4.40
C GLY A 57 12.70 -12.65 5.69
N SER A 58 11.68 -13.50 5.70
CA SER A 58 10.95 -14.02 6.83
C SER A 58 11.85 -14.85 7.75
N ALA A 59 11.50 -14.84 9.03
CA ALA A 59 12.10 -15.69 10.03
C ALA A 59 12.03 -17.19 9.67
N ARG A 60 11.10 -17.62 8.79
CA ARG A 60 10.97 -19.00 8.34
C ARG A 60 12.13 -19.44 7.45
N GLY A 61 12.57 -18.57 6.52
CA GLY A 61 13.76 -18.79 5.69
C GLY A 61 15.05 -18.81 6.52
N LEU A 62 15.14 -17.94 7.53
CA LEU A 62 16.28 -17.90 8.46
C LEU A 62 16.33 -19.14 9.38
N LEU A 63 15.19 -19.54 9.95
CA LEU A 63 15.08 -20.72 10.82
C LEU A 63 15.33 -22.02 10.04
N GLY A 64 14.88 -22.10 8.79
CA GLY A 64 15.22 -23.23 7.91
C GLY A 64 16.72 -23.39 7.67
N ARG A 65 17.46 -22.27 7.56
CA ARG A 65 18.92 -22.25 7.42
C ARG A 65 19.66 -22.66 8.69
N LEU A 66 19.17 -22.22 9.85
CA LEU A 66 19.75 -22.52 11.16
C LEU A 66 19.51 -23.99 11.60
N VAL A 67 18.40 -24.59 11.19
CA VAL A 67 17.99 -25.94 11.60
C VAL A 67 18.41 -27.02 10.60
N GLY A 68 18.44 -26.73 9.29
CA GLY A 68 18.49 -27.77 8.25
C GLY A 68 19.78 -27.93 7.45
N GLY A 69 20.72 -26.98 7.50
CA GLY A 69 21.99 -27.08 6.74
C GLY A 69 21.82 -27.37 5.24
N ALA A 70 20.75 -26.85 4.61
CA ALA A 70 20.26 -27.30 3.31
C ALA A 70 20.72 -26.42 2.11
N PRO A 71 20.65 -26.94 0.86
CA PRO A 71 21.58 -26.70 -0.25
C PRO A 71 21.35 -25.43 -1.08
N GLU A 72 22.21 -25.23 -2.09
CA GLU A 72 22.29 -24.10 -3.01
C GLU A 72 20.94 -23.61 -3.55
N ARG A 73 20.63 -22.35 -3.20
CA ARG A 73 20.00 -21.28 -3.99
C ARG A 73 19.24 -21.75 -5.26
N GLY A 74 17.92 -21.59 -5.25
CA GLY A 74 17.16 -21.49 -6.50
C GLY A 74 17.53 -20.21 -7.26
N ASP A 75 17.86 -20.33 -8.54
CA ASP A 75 18.21 -19.21 -9.43
C ASP A 75 16.93 -18.50 -9.89
N ALA A 76 16.30 -17.74 -8.99
CA ALA A 76 15.03 -17.07 -9.26
C ALA A 76 15.09 -16.14 -10.49
N VAL A 77 16.24 -15.52 -10.75
CA VAL A 77 16.47 -14.69 -11.95
C VAL A 77 16.49 -15.55 -13.21
N GLY A 78 17.25 -16.64 -13.22
CA GLY A 78 17.29 -17.56 -14.36
C GLY A 78 15.95 -18.26 -14.60
N ASP A 79 15.21 -18.61 -13.55
CA ASP A 79 13.88 -19.20 -13.66
C ASP A 79 12.87 -18.22 -14.27
N TYR A 80 12.91 -16.96 -13.84
CA TYR A 80 12.10 -15.88 -14.39
C TYR A 80 12.43 -15.61 -15.87
N ILE A 81 13.72 -15.51 -16.21
CA ILE A 81 14.18 -15.34 -17.60
C ILE A 81 13.69 -16.50 -18.47
N ARG A 82 13.81 -17.74 -17.97
CA ARG A 82 13.37 -18.94 -18.70
C ARG A 82 11.86 -18.98 -18.88
N GLN A 83 11.10 -18.57 -17.88
CA GLN A 83 9.64 -18.50 -17.93
C GLN A 83 9.16 -17.43 -18.91
N ALA A 84 9.82 -16.26 -18.93
CA ALA A 84 9.45 -15.16 -19.82
C ALA A 84 9.85 -15.43 -21.29
N GLY A 85 10.95 -16.16 -21.51
CA GLY A 85 11.45 -16.51 -22.83
C GLY A 85 11.71 -15.28 -23.70
N ASP A 86 11.32 -15.35 -24.98
CA ASP A 86 11.52 -14.25 -25.95
C ASP A 86 10.74 -12.98 -25.59
N ALA A 87 9.71 -13.08 -24.74
CA ALA A 87 8.91 -11.95 -24.28
C ALA A 87 9.51 -11.24 -23.07
N LEU A 88 10.71 -11.62 -22.60
CA LEU A 88 11.34 -11.06 -21.40
C LEU A 88 11.30 -9.52 -21.31
N PRO A 89 11.62 -8.74 -22.36
CA PRO A 89 11.60 -7.28 -22.24
C PRO A 89 10.22 -6.71 -21.89
N SER A 90 9.17 -7.18 -22.57
CA SER A 90 7.80 -6.71 -22.32
C SER A 90 7.21 -7.33 -21.05
N TYR A 91 7.56 -8.57 -20.73
CA TYR A 91 7.15 -9.27 -19.52
C TYR A 91 7.70 -8.56 -18.27
N LEU A 92 9.01 -8.29 -18.25
CA LEU A 92 9.66 -7.56 -17.15
C LEU A 92 9.16 -6.12 -17.03
N ALA A 93 9.00 -5.41 -18.15
CA ALA A 93 8.45 -4.05 -18.12
C ALA A 93 7.02 -4.02 -17.57
N GLY A 94 6.18 -4.99 -17.97
CA GLY A 94 4.82 -5.14 -17.46
C GLY A 94 4.77 -5.39 -15.96
N ASP A 95 5.62 -6.29 -15.46
CA ASP A 95 5.71 -6.59 -14.03
C ASP A 95 6.20 -5.38 -13.21
N ILE A 96 7.19 -4.63 -13.72
CA ILE A 96 7.67 -3.40 -13.05
C ILE A 96 6.55 -2.35 -13.00
N VAL A 97 5.82 -2.15 -14.10
CA VAL A 97 4.68 -1.20 -14.14
C VAL A 97 3.60 -1.62 -13.16
N LEU A 98 3.22 -2.90 -13.15
CA LEU A 98 2.24 -3.44 -12.21
C LEU A 98 2.67 -3.23 -10.76
N ALA A 99 3.92 -3.53 -10.42
CA ALA A 99 4.46 -3.30 -9.08
C ALA A 99 4.43 -1.82 -8.69
N SER A 100 4.72 -0.93 -9.64
CA SER A 100 4.74 0.52 -9.43
C SER A 100 3.34 1.05 -9.17
N ASP A 101 2.36 0.67 -9.99
CA ASP A 101 0.98 1.14 -9.86
C ASP A 101 0.35 0.63 -8.55
N LEU A 102 0.60 -0.62 -8.17
CA LEU A 102 0.13 -1.16 -6.88
C LEU A 102 0.80 -0.47 -5.67
N ALA A 103 2.07 -0.09 -5.78
CA ALA A 103 2.76 0.67 -4.74
C ALA A 103 2.20 2.09 -4.60
N ASP A 104 1.91 2.75 -5.73
CA ASP A 104 1.27 4.06 -5.76
C ASP A 104 -0.14 3.98 -5.15
N ASP A 105 -0.98 3.03 -5.55
CA ASP A 105 -2.34 2.84 -5.00
C ASP A 105 -2.34 2.70 -3.47
N VAL A 106 -1.43 1.88 -2.91
CA VAL A 106 -1.27 1.72 -1.46
C VAL A 106 -0.82 3.03 -0.82
N SER A 107 0.15 3.73 -1.42
CA SER A 107 0.64 5.01 -0.89
C SER A 107 -0.44 6.08 -0.86
N GLN A 108 -1.23 6.23 -1.93
CA GLN A 108 -2.31 7.21 -2.03
C GLN A 108 -3.40 6.89 -1.01
N ALA A 109 -3.84 5.64 -0.92
CA ALA A 109 -4.84 5.23 0.06
C ALA A 109 -4.37 5.48 1.50
N ALA A 110 -3.09 5.22 1.80
CA ALA A 110 -2.50 5.49 3.11
C ALA A 110 -2.42 6.99 3.43
N LEU A 111 -2.06 7.84 2.45
CA LEU A 111 -2.07 9.31 2.61
C LEU A 111 -3.49 9.86 2.84
N VAL A 112 -4.51 9.28 2.20
CA VAL A 112 -5.92 9.60 2.49
C VAL A 112 -6.25 9.27 3.94
N VAL A 113 -5.91 8.06 4.42
CA VAL A 113 -6.10 7.68 5.82
C VAL A 113 -5.36 8.66 6.74
N ALA A 114 -4.10 8.98 6.46
CA ALA A 114 -3.27 9.88 7.25
C ALA A 114 -3.83 11.30 7.37
N SER A 115 -4.46 11.82 6.30
CA SER A 115 -4.99 13.19 6.24
C SER A 115 -6.43 13.36 6.75
N THR A 116 -7.17 12.27 6.98
CA THR A 116 -8.57 12.37 7.48
C THR A 116 -8.64 13.06 8.86
N SER A 117 -9.61 13.94 9.13
CA SER A 117 -9.69 14.60 10.45
C SER A 117 -10.36 13.75 11.54
N THR A 118 -10.86 12.57 11.17
CA THR A 118 -11.78 11.84 12.04
C THR A 118 -11.03 10.91 13.00
N PRO A 119 -11.46 10.81 14.28
CA PRO A 119 -10.74 10.01 15.27
C PRO A 119 -10.65 8.54 14.87
N LEU A 120 -9.44 8.01 14.83
CA LEU A 120 -9.15 6.60 14.58
C LEU A 120 -8.61 5.93 15.83
N PRO A 121 -9.07 4.71 16.18
CA PRO A 121 -8.43 3.90 17.21
C PRO A 121 -6.94 3.66 16.91
N GLU A 122 -6.08 3.79 17.92
CA GLU A 122 -4.63 3.58 17.77
C GLU A 122 -4.30 2.20 17.21
N SER A 123 -5.04 1.16 17.63
CA SER A 123 -4.86 -0.21 17.15
C SER A 123 -5.08 -0.34 15.63
N LEU A 124 -5.98 0.46 15.04
CA LEU A 124 -6.17 0.49 13.59
C LEU A 124 -5.03 1.22 12.90
N LEU A 125 -4.54 2.34 13.46
CA LEU A 125 -3.38 3.05 12.91
C LEU A 125 -2.12 2.20 12.92
N VAL A 126 -1.85 1.47 14.02
CA VAL A 126 -0.71 0.54 14.11
C VAL A 126 -0.80 -0.54 13.04
N ARG A 127 -2.00 -1.09 12.81
CA ARG A 127 -2.25 -2.09 11.77
C ARG A 127 -2.02 -1.52 10.37
N ASP A 128 -2.53 -0.32 10.10
CA ASP A 128 -2.39 0.34 8.79
C ASP A 128 -0.91 0.65 8.51
N ILE A 129 -0.17 1.20 9.48
CA ILE A 129 1.29 1.41 9.41
C ILE A 129 2.02 0.10 9.09
N THR A 130 1.78 -0.95 9.88
CA THR A 130 2.42 -2.26 9.68
C THR A 130 2.14 -2.84 8.29
N SER A 131 0.93 -2.59 7.77
CA SER A 131 0.51 -3.05 6.45
C SER A 131 1.27 -2.32 5.34
N VAL A 132 1.40 -1.00 5.42
CA VAL A 132 2.18 -0.17 4.48
C VAL A 132 3.66 -0.52 4.55
N GLU A 133 4.24 -0.69 5.74
CA GLU A 133 5.65 -1.11 5.91
C GLU A 133 5.93 -2.48 5.28
N THR A 134 4.98 -3.41 5.38
CA THR A 134 5.08 -4.72 4.73
C THR A 134 5.09 -4.60 3.21
N VAL A 135 4.25 -3.73 2.65
CA VAL A 135 4.23 -3.43 1.20
C VAL A 135 5.54 -2.76 0.78
N LEU A 136 6.02 -1.76 1.53
CA LEU A 136 7.30 -1.09 1.28
C LEU A 136 8.48 -2.07 1.24
N ALA A 137 8.57 -2.98 2.21
CA ALA A 137 9.60 -4.01 2.24
C ALA A 137 9.50 -4.94 1.01
N SER A 138 8.28 -5.22 0.55
CA SER A 138 8.03 -6.06 -0.63
C SER A 138 8.36 -5.35 -1.93
N ALA A 139 7.98 -4.08 -2.09
CA ALA A 139 8.32 -3.26 -3.25
C ALA A 139 9.85 -3.09 -3.39
N ARG A 140 10.58 -2.87 -2.29
CA ARG A 140 12.06 -2.82 -2.30
C ARG A 140 12.70 -4.14 -2.75
N ARG A 141 12.14 -5.28 -2.34
CA ARG A 141 12.58 -6.60 -2.82
C ARG A 141 12.30 -6.79 -4.30
N ALA A 142 11.10 -6.43 -4.76
CA ALA A 142 10.71 -6.50 -6.17
C ALA A 142 11.63 -5.64 -7.04
N ARG A 143 11.89 -4.39 -6.64
CA ARG A 143 12.86 -3.51 -7.31
C ARG A 143 14.23 -4.19 -7.44
N THR A 144 14.75 -4.72 -6.34
CA THR A 144 16.06 -5.40 -6.34
C THR A 144 16.07 -6.60 -7.28
N PHE A 145 14.98 -7.37 -7.31
CA PHE A 145 14.80 -8.49 -8.22
C PHE A 145 14.77 -8.04 -9.69
N PHE A 146 13.93 -7.08 -10.05
CA PHE A 146 13.83 -6.57 -11.42
C PHE A 146 15.14 -5.94 -11.92
N GLN A 147 15.85 -5.24 -11.02
CA GLN A 147 17.18 -4.70 -11.32
C GLN A 147 18.19 -5.82 -11.60
N ALA A 148 18.11 -6.95 -10.88
CA ALA A 148 18.98 -8.09 -11.13
C ALA A 148 18.68 -8.73 -12.49
N VAL A 149 17.40 -8.90 -12.84
CA VAL A 149 16.99 -9.42 -14.16
C VAL A 149 17.47 -8.48 -15.28
N SER A 150 17.35 -7.16 -15.11
CA SER A 150 17.68 -6.19 -16.16
C SER A 150 19.18 -6.09 -16.50
N VAL A 151 20.05 -6.53 -15.59
CA VAL A 151 21.52 -6.53 -15.78
C VAL A 151 22.09 -7.92 -16.00
N ASP A 152 21.29 -8.98 -15.86
CA ASP A 152 21.74 -10.35 -16.08
C ASP A 152 22.06 -10.56 -17.57
N GLU A 153 23.25 -11.09 -17.87
CA GLU A 153 23.69 -11.30 -19.26
C GLU A 153 22.80 -12.31 -20.00
N ARG A 154 22.20 -13.26 -19.27
CA ARG A 154 21.29 -14.28 -19.83
C ARG A 154 19.98 -13.67 -20.34
N ALA A 155 19.65 -12.46 -19.89
CA ALA A 155 18.46 -11.74 -20.32
C ALA A 155 18.54 -11.28 -21.79
N GLY A 156 19.75 -11.20 -22.38
CA GLY A 156 19.91 -10.83 -23.80
C GLY A 156 19.37 -9.44 -24.18
N LEU A 157 19.17 -8.57 -23.18
CA LEU A 157 18.53 -7.26 -23.38
C LEU A 157 19.42 -6.30 -24.17
N THR A 158 18.86 -5.75 -25.25
CA THR A 158 19.47 -4.68 -26.04
C THR A 158 19.59 -3.38 -25.24
N SER A 159 20.48 -2.48 -25.65
CA SER A 159 20.66 -1.18 -25.00
C SER A 159 19.36 -0.38 -24.90
N ASN A 160 18.53 -0.36 -25.96
CA ASN A 160 17.25 0.35 -25.95
C ASN A 160 16.26 -0.26 -24.95
N GLN A 161 16.19 -1.59 -24.86
CA GLN A 161 15.32 -2.26 -23.87
C GLN A 161 15.77 -1.96 -22.44
N ARG A 162 17.08 -1.89 -22.19
CA ARG A 162 17.62 -1.52 -20.87
C ARG A 162 17.27 -0.08 -20.47
N VAL A 163 17.22 0.85 -21.43
CA VAL A 163 16.75 2.23 -21.18
C VAL A 163 15.29 2.23 -20.75
N THR A 164 14.40 1.57 -21.50
CA THR A 164 12.98 1.46 -21.15
C THR A 164 12.77 0.81 -19.77
N LEU A 165 13.53 -0.24 -19.46
CA LEU A 165 13.47 -0.88 -18.15
C LEU A 165 13.99 0.02 -17.03
N SER A 166 15.01 0.85 -17.29
CA SER A 166 15.49 1.84 -16.34
C SER A 166 14.43 2.90 -16.03
N GLU A 167 13.66 3.34 -17.01
CA GLU A 167 12.54 4.27 -16.81
C GLU A 167 11.42 3.64 -15.99
N ALA A 168 11.07 2.37 -16.29
CA ALA A 168 10.11 1.62 -15.50
C ALA A 168 10.57 1.45 -14.04
N LEU A 169 11.85 1.13 -13.82
CA LEU A 169 12.43 1.01 -12.48
C LEU A 169 12.42 2.35 -11.73
N ALA A 170 12.61 3.47 -12.41
CA ALA A 170 12.49 4.79 -11.79
C ALA A 170 11.06 5.07 -11.30
N ARG A 171 10.04 4.65 -12.06
CA ARG A 171 8.63 4.73 -11.61
C ARG A 171 8.38 3.88 -10.35
N LEU A 172 8.99 2.71 -10.26
CA LEU A 172 8.90 1.88 -9.05
C LEU A 172 9.62 2.55 -7.86
N ASP A 173 10.78 3.19 -8.10
CA ASP A 173 11.50 3.95 -7.07
C ASP A 173 10.66 5.14 -6.57
N ASP A 174 9.86 5.78 -7.43
CA ASP A 174 8.91 6.82 -7.03
C ASP A 174 7.76 6.25 -6.19
N GLY A 175 7.17 5.11 -6.56
CA GLY A 175 6.17 4.42 -5.75
C GLY A 175 6.71 3.99 -4.37
N ILE A 176 7.97 3.53 -4.31
CA ILE A 176 8.67 3.23 -3.04
C ILE A 176 8.81 4.49 -2.18
N ARG A 177 9.11 5.65 -2.78
CA ARG A 177 9.18 6.93 -2.06
C ARG A 177 7.82 7.34 -1.51
N GLY A 178 6.75 7.22 -2.31
CA GLY A 178 5.38 7.48 -1.86
C GLY A 178 4.99 6.60 -0.67
N LEU A 179 5.36 5.31 -0.67
CA LEU A 179 5.14 4.41 0.47
C LEU A 179 5.89 4.83 1.74
N VAL A 180 7.11 5.37 1.61
CA VAL A 180 7.87 5.92 2.75
C VAL A 180 7.14 7.14 3.32
N GLU A 181 6.78 8.09 2.46
CA GLU A 181 6.07 9.32 2.86
C GLU A 181 4.73 8.99 3.52
N ALA A 182 3.99 8.01 2.99
CA ALA A 182 2.73 7.57 3.56
C ALA A 182 2.88 6.89 4.93
N ALA A 183 3.92 6.08 5.12
CA ALA A 183 4.22 5.47 6.41
C ALA A 183 4.56 6.53 7.47
N ASP A 184 5.38 7.53 7.12
CA ASP A 184 5.72 8.65 7.99
C ASP A 184 4.48 9.48 8.35
N ALA A 185 3.61 9.79 7.37
CA ALA A 185 2.37 10.53 7.61
C ALA A 185 1.40 9.79 8.55
N LEU A 186 1.30 8.46 8.43
CA LEU A 186 0.52 7.64 9.36
C LEU A 186 1.12 7.62 10.77
N ALA A 187 2.46 7.60 10.88
CA ALA A 187 3.15 7.66 12.16
C ALA A 187 2.93 9.02 12.86
N ASP A 188 3.02 10.13 12.13
CA ASP A 188 2.73 11.47 12.62
C ASP A 188 1.30 11.59 13.14
N ARG A 189 0.34 11.06 12.39
CA ARG A 189 -1.05 11.00 12.82
C ARG A 189 -1.23 10.21 14.12
N ARG A 190 -0.59 9.04 14.22
CA ARG A 190 -0.63 8.23 15.45
C ARG A 190 -0.09 9.01 16.64
N TRP A 191 1.04 9.70 16.46
CA TRP A 191 1.63 10.52 17.51
C TRP A 191 0.70 11.66 17.95
N ALA A 192 0.08 12.37 17.00
CA ALA A 192 -0.92 13.40 17.27
C ALA A 192 -2.13 12.86 18.06
N ALA A 193 -2.64 11.69 17.69
CA ALA A 193 -3.75 11.04 18.39
C ALA A 193 -3.39 10.64 19.83
N SER A 194 -2.15 10.16 20.06
CA SER A 194 -1.66 9.83 21.40
C SER A 194 -1.55 11.06 22.29
N ASN A 195 -1.02 12.17 21.77
CA ASN A 195 -0.84 13.41 22.54
C ASN A 195 -2.18 14.04 22.94
N ALA A 196 -3.19 13.95 22.07
CA ALA A 196 -4.54 14.47 22.35
C ALA A 196 -5.28 13.72 23.47
N LEU A 197 -4.87 12.49 23.80
CA LEU A 197 -5.44 11.72 24.92
C LEU A 197 -4.76 12.02 26.26
N THR A 198 -3.56 12.62 26.24
CA THR A 198 -2.73 12.88 27.43
C THR A 198 -2.69 14.34 27.88
N GLY A 199 -3.15 15.28 27.04
CA GLY A 199 -3.21 16.72 27.34
C GLY A 199 -4.63 17.19 27.64
#